data_AF-A0A914FJ21-F1
#
_entry.id   AF-A0A914FJ21-F1
#
_cell.length_a   1.000
_cell.length_b   1.000
_cell.length_c   1.000
_cell.angle_alpha   90.00
_cell.angle_beta   90.00
_cell.angle_gamma   90.00
#
_symmetry.space_group_name_H-M   'P 1'
#
loop_
_entity.id
_entity.type
_entity.pdbx_description
1 polymer ?
#
loop_
_entity_poly.entity_id
_entity_poly.type
_entity_poly.pdbx_seq_one_letter_code
_entity_poly.pdbx_strand_id
1 'polypeptide(L)'
;MACIQKLREDLGLLDRLFPKEHERVRIMTSSLDEVCLRFVKPDGKYFDMSASIQENYPRVSPIWFSESEDPLVTSVLEELTENDSNPSILYQINHLVSRLCEFNQLTVPAELLQIIQENYPRVSPIWFSESEDPLVTSVLEELTENDSNPSILYQINHLVLRLCEFNQLTVPAELLQIVPNQEADEGNGSDEEIESENEDAEMSEYEDMMDDASAFEDGASGNSEKKHDEATPAATAVLNRVAQVQRQMHLRGAATGSISANDRLMKEIREIYRSDNHKNGVYSVELVKDNLYEWDVHLMKVDDDSALASDMKQLEREKKQNFLHFRFHFKDTFPFEPPFVHLISPTVQNGFVLSGGALCMELLTKQGWSSAYSVESLILQISATLVKGKARIAFDGKLE
;
A
#
# COMPACT_ATOMS: atom_id res chain seq x y z
N MET A 1 10.06 -2.20 -5.45
CA MET A 1 11.37 -1.53 -5.28
C MET A 1 11.36 -0.49 -4.17
N ALA A 2 10.30 0.30 -3.99
CA ALA A 2 10.20 1.30 -2.91
C ALA A 2 10.35 0.74 -1.48
N CYS A 3 9.90 -0.49 -1.20
CA CYS A 3 10.03 -1.10 0.12
C CYS A 3 11.48 -1.46 0.51
N ILE A 4 12.30 -1.91 -0.44
CA ILE A 4 13.72 -2.21 -0.19
C ILE A 4 14.51 -0.91 -0.05
N GLN A 5 14.21 0.09 -0.89
CA GLN A 5 14.81 1.41 -0.77
C GLN A 5 14.49 2.06 0.59
N LYS A 6 13.23 2.00 1.01
CA LYS A 6 12.81 2.45 2.34
C LYS A 6 13.47 1.66 3.46
N LEU A 7 13.58 0.33 3.34
CA LEU A 7 14.31 -0.47 4.33
C LEU A 7 15.78 -0.05 4.41
N ARG A 8 16.46 0.24 3.29
CA ARG A 8 17.84 0.77 3.30
C ARG A 8 17.93 2.11 4.02
N GLU A 9 16.97 2.99 3.80
CA GLU A 9 16.88 4.29 4.49
C GLU A 9 16.64 4.11 5.99
N ASP A 10 15.70 3.24 6.38
CA ASP A 10 15.39 2.90 7.77
C ASP A 10 16.61 2.30 8.48
N LEU A 11 17.33 1.38 7.83
CA LEU A 11 18.57 0.78 8.34
C LEU A 11 19.67 1.83 8.50
N GLY A 12 19.85 2.71 7.51
CA GLY A 12 20.81 3.80 7.58
C GLY A 12 20.48 4.81 8.69
N LEU A 13 19.21 5.02 8.99
CA LEU A 13 18.76 5.82 10.11
C LEU A 13 19.07 5.14 11.45
N LEU A 14 18.83 3.83 11.57
CA LEU A 14 19.18 3.07 12.79
C LEU A 14 20.67 3.14 13.11
N ASP A 15 21.54 3.02 12.10
CA ASP A 15 22.99 3.13 12.28
C ASP A 15 23.42 4.52 12.74
N ARG A 16 22.72 5.57 12.28
CA ARG A 16 22.98 6.96 12.71
C ARG A 16 22.50 7.21 14.14
N LEU A 17 21.33 6.70 14.50
CA LEU A 17 20.73 6.91 15.82
C LEU A 17 21.38 6.05 16.91
N PHE A 18 21.78 4.83 16.57
CA PHE A 18 22.34 3.86 17.53
C PHE A 18 23.70 3.33 17.08
N PRO A 19 24.74 4.19 17.08
CA PRO A 19 26.09 3.78 16.72
C PRO A 19 26.63 2.71 17.69
N LYS A 20 27.72 2.04 17.28
CA LYS A 20 28.33 0.92 18.03
C LYS A 20 28.84 1.31 19.42
N GLU A 21 29.05 2.59 19.65
CA GLU A 21 29.54 3.17 20.90
C GLU A 21 28.42 3.69 21.80
N HIS A 22 27.16 3.67 21.36
CA HIS A 22 26.04 4.25 22.08
C HIS A 22 25.82 3.57 23.45
N GLU A 23 25.42 4.37 24.45
CA GLU A 23 25.49 3.98 25.87
C GLU A 23 24.51 2.86 26.25
N ARG A 24 23.38 2.73 25.53
CA ARG A 24 22.27 1.82 25.90
C ARG A 24 21.90 0.82 24.81
N VAL A 25 21.74 1.28 23.58
CA VAL A 25 21.41 0.46 22.41
C VAL A 25 22.51 0.60 21.37
N ARG A 26 23.00 -0.49 20.80
CA ARG A 26 24.05 -0.47 19.77
C ARG A 26 23.62 -1.35 18.62
N ILE A 27 23.62 -0.82 17.39
CA ILE A 27 23.40 -1.63 16.20
C ILE A 27 24.76 -2.22 15.79
N MET A 28 24.89 -3.53 15.95
CA MET A 28 26.12 -4.26 15.66
C MET A 28 26.23 -4.59 14.16
N THR A 29 25.08 -4.94 13.57
CA THR A 29 24.96 -5.35 12.18
C THR A 29 23.62 -4.85 11.66
N SER A 30 23.64 -4.21 10.50
CA SER A 30 22.46 -3.73 9.77
C SER A 30 22.62 -4.17 8.32
N SER A 31 21.72 -5.02 7.86
CA SER A 31 21.68 -5.51 6.48
C SER A 31 20.24 -5.72 6.04
N LEU A 32 20.04 -5.97 4.75
CA LEU A 32 18.70 -6.23 4.21
C LEU A 32 18.08 -7.51 4.73
N ASP A 33 18.89 -8.47 5.19
CA ASP A 33 18.45 -9.80 5.59
C ASP A 33 18.48 -9.98 7.12
N GLU A 34 19.28 -9.19 7.83
CA GLU A 34 19.49 -9.30 9.27
C GLU A 34 19.84 -7.96 9.93
N VAL A 35 19.25 -7.72 11.10
CA VAL A 35 19.61 -6.63 12.02
C VAL A 35 19.96 -7.18 13.40
N CYS A 36 21.16 -6.89 13.87
CA CYS A 36 21.65 -7.30 15.19
C CYS A 36 21.72 -6.09 16.12
N LEU A 37 20.90 -6.10 17.16
CA LEU A 37 20.80 -5.07 18.19
C LEU A 37 21.40 -5.58 19.51
N ARG A 38 22.27 -4.78 20.10
CA ARG A 38 22.84 -5.00 21.42
C ARG A 38 22.24 -4.01 22.42
N PHE A 39 21.63 -4.53 23.48
CA PHE A 39 21.13 -3.73 24.60
C PHE A 39 22.07 -3.84 25.80
N VAL A 40 22.56 -2.72 26.31
CA VAL A 40 23.49 -2.63 27.44
C VAL A 40 22.72 -2.29 28.72
N LYS A 41 22.82 -3.19 29.71
CA LYS A 41 22.26 -3.00 31.05
C LYS A 41 23.11 -2.03 31.89
N PRO A 42 22.55 -1.46 32.96
CA PRO A 42 23.27 -0.57 33.88
C PRO A 42 24.42 -1.26 34.63
N ASP A 43 24.40 -2.59 34.73
CA ASP A 43 25.45 -3.40 35.34
C ASP A 43 26.63 -3.67 34.38
N GLY A 44 26.59 -3.12 33.16
CA GLY A 44 27.59 -3.31 32.12
C GLY A 44 27.47 -4.63 31.35
N LYS A 45 26.50 -5.48 31.69
CA LYS A 45 26.16 -6.66 30.88
C LYS A 45 25.35 -6.23 29.67
N TYR A 46 25.28 -7.08 28.65
CA TYR A 46 24.52 -6.80 27.45
C TYR A 46 23.81 -8.04 26.92
N PHE A 47 22.78 -7.82 26.11
CA PHE A 47 22.10 -8.86 25.35
C PHE A 47 22.15 -8.53 23.88
N ASP A 48 22.41 -9.55 23.08
CA ASP A 48 22.32 -9.47 21.63
C ASP A 48 20.99 -10.09 21.20
N MET A 49 20.29 -9.35 20.36
CA MET A 49 19.03 -9.74 19.74
C MET A 49 19.18 -9.52 18.25
N SER A 50 18.81 -10.53 17.47
CA SER A 50 18.91 -10.50 16.02
C SER A 50 17.52 -10.60 15.44
N ALA A 51 17.25 -9.80 14.42
CA ALA A 51 16.02 -9.84 13.64
C ALA A 51 16.36 -10.35 12.24
N SER A 52 15.77 -11.47 11.84
CA SER A 52 15.83 -11.94 10.46
C SER A 52 14.72 -11.27 9.65
N ILE A 53 15.13 -10.51 8.63
CA ILE A 53 14.24 -9.85 7.69
C ILE A 53 14.02 -10.81 6.51
N GLN A 54 12.78 -11.21 6.30
CA GLN A 54 12.44 -12.12 5.21
C GLN A 54 12.21 -11.38 3.89
N GLU A 55 12.33 -12.09 2.76
CA GLU A 55 12.06 -11.54 1.40
C GLU A 55 10.65 -10.93 1.25
N ASN A 56 9.71 -11.34 2.09
CA ASN A 56 8.34 -10.84 2.10
C ASN A 56 8.15 -9.54 2.92
N TYR A 57 9.21 -8.99 3.52
CA TYR A 57 9.16 -7.71 4.23
C TYR A 57 8.73 -6.57 3.29
N PRO A 58 7.85 -5.65 3.72
CA PRO A 58 7.25 -5.48 5.05
C PRO A 58 5.89 -6.18 5.24
N ARG A 59 5.51 -7.16 4.40
CA ARG A 59 4.23 -7.89 4.57
C ARG A 59 4.27 -8.88 5.74
N VAL A 60 5.46 -9.32 6.12
CA VAL A 60 5.69 -10.19 7.27
C VAL A 60 6.67 -9.47 8.19
N SER A 61 6.32 -9.41 9.48
CA SER A 61 7.15 -8.87 10.54
C SER A 61 8.51 -9.60 10.61
N PRO A 62 9.63 -8.88 10.81
CA PRO A 62 10.92 -9.50 11.11
C PRO A 62 10.83 -10.49 12.26
N ILE A 63 11.53 -11.62 12.13
CA ILE A 63 11.56 -12.66 13.16
C ILE A 63 12.70 -12.35 14.11
N TRP A 64 12.36 -12.03 15.36
CA TRP A 64 13.34 -11.74 16.39
C TRP A 64 13.76 -12.98 17.16
N PHE A 65 15.05 -13.10 17.43
CA PHE A 65 15.64 -14.15 18.24
C PHE A 65 16.75 -13.57 19.13
N SER A 66 17.00 -14.23 20.26
CA SER A 66 18.13 -13.89 21.13
C SER A 66 18.76 -15.18 21.63
N GLU A 67 20.08 -15.18 21.75
CA GLU A 67 20.83 -16.26 22.39
C GLU A 67 20.85 -16.11 23.93
N SER A 68 20.21 -15.07 24.46
CA SER A 68 20.12 -14.83 25.90
C SER A 68 19.12 -15.77 26.59
N GLU A 69 19.55 -16.37 27.70
CA GLU A 69 18.67 -17.13 28.61
C GLU A 69 17.90 -16.24 29.60
N ASP A 70 17.95 -14.91 29.45
CA ASP A 70 17.25 -13.97 30.33
C ASP A 70 15.72 -14.03 30.07
N PRO A 71 14.90 -14.40 31.07
CA PRO A 71 13.45 -14.53 30.91
C PRO A 71 12.77 -13.22 30.46
N LEU A 72 13.37 -12.06 30.78
CA LEU A 72 12.84 -10.77 30.36
C LEU A 72 12.92 -10.62 28.84
N VAL A 73 14.06 -10.98 28.25
CA VAL A 73 14.27 -10.89 26.79
C VAL A 73 13.30 -11.83 26.09
N THR A 74 13.17 -13.08 26.57
CA THR A 74 12.22 -14.04 26.02
C THR A 74 10.79 -13.50 26.04
N SER A 75 10.35 -12.93 27.17
CA SER A 75 8.98 -12.40 27.30
C SER A 75 8.69 -11.23 26.37
N VAL A 76 9.66 -10.32 26.16
CA VAL A 76 9.52 -9.18 25.25
C VAL A 76 9.50 -9.63 23.79
N LEU A 77 10.30 -10.65 23.44
CA LEU A 77 10.31 -11.22 22.08
C LEU A 77 9.03 -12.00 21.78
N GLU A 78 8.49 -12.74 22.74
CA GLU A 78 7.18 -13.41 22.62
C GLU A 78 6.06 -12.39 22.42
N GLU A 79 6.02 -11.31 23.22
CA GLU A 79 5.05 -10.22 23.07
C GLU A 79 5.13 -9.55 21.68
N LEU A 80 6.35 -9.34 21.17
CA LEU A 80 6.57 -8.75 19.86
C LEU A 80 6.17 -9.69 18.71
N THR A 81 6.28 -11.00 18.91
CA THR A 81 5.85 -12.03 17.95
C THR A 81 4.33 -12.18 17.93
N GLU A 82 3.67 -12.05 19.09
CA GLU A 82 2.21 -12.11 19.21
C GLU A 82 1.52 -10.83 18.71
N ASN A 83 2.16 -9.66 18.90
CA ASN A 83 1.64 -8.37 18.48
C ASN A 83 2.08 -8.01 17.04
N ASP A 84 1.39 -8.56 16.04
CA ASP A 84 1.63 -8.26 14.60
C ASP A 84 1.07 -6.88 14.16
N SER A 85 1.13 -5.88 15.05
CA SER A 85 0.45 -4.59 14.87
C SER A 85 1.13 -3.72 13.82
N ASN A 86 2.45 -3.81 13.69
CA ASN A 86 3.22 -3.06 12.70
C ASN A 86 4.54 -3.79 12.34
N PRO A 87 4.72 -4.19 11.06
CA PRO A 87 5.89 -4.93 10.61
C PRO A 87 7.14 -4.07 10.40
N SER A 88 7.08 -2.75 10.59
CA SER A 88 8.22 -1.85 10.43
C SER A 88 9.34 -2.19 11.42
N ILE A 89 10.57 -2.39 10.90
CA ILE A 89 11.75 -2.64 11.72
C ILE A 89 12.02 -1.51 12.73
N LEU A 90 11.75 -0.27 12.34
CA LEU A 90 11.87 0.90 13.21
C LEU A 90 10.88 0.85 14.37
N TYR A 91 9.63 0.49 14.09
CA TYR A 91 8.61 0.32 15.12
C TYR A 91 8.96 -0.80 16.08
N GLN A 92 9.41 -1.94 15.55
CA GLN A 92 9.75 -3.11 16.35
C GLN A 92 10.95 -2.84 17.27
N ILE A 93 11.99 -2.17 16.76
CA ILE A 93 13.13 -1.73 17.58
C ILE A 93 12.67 -0.75 18.65
N ASN A 94 11.78 0.19 18.32
CA ASN A 94 11.25 1.13 19.30
C ASN A 94 10.48 0.42 20.41
N HIS A 95 9.57 -0.49 20.05
CA HIS A 95 8.80 -1.28 21.01
C HIS A 95 9.73 -2.11 21.90
N LEU A 96 10.66 -2.85 21.29
CA LEU A 96 11.62 -3.71 21.99
C LEU A 96 12.48 -2.92 22.98
N VAL A 97 13.07 -1.80 22.54
CA VAL A 97 13.93 -0.98 23.41
C VAL A 97 13.10 -0.30 24.50
N SER A 98 11.90 0.20 24.19
CA SER A 98 11.01 0.83 25.18
C SER A 98 10.61 -0.16 26.28
N ARG A 99 10.24 -1.40 25.92
CA ARG A 99 9.88 -2.45 26.88
C ARG A 99 11.08 -2.87 27.72
N LEU A 100 12.25 -3.08 27.12
CA LEU A 100 13.47 -3.37 27.87
C LEU A 100 13.86 -2.23 28.83
N CYS A 101 13.72 -0.97 28.42
CA CYS A 101 13.92 0.17 29.29
C CYS A 101 12.91 0.21 30.44
N GLU A 102 11.62 -0.06 30.17
CA GLU A 102 10.56 -0.11 31.19
C GLU A 102 10.84 -1.20 32.24
N PHE A 103 11.13 -2.42 31.81
CA PHE A 103 11.44 -3.55 32.71
C PHE A 103 12.69 -3.30 33.55
N ASN A 104 13.67 -2.59 32.99
CA ASN A 104 14.89 -2.23 33.70
C ASN A 104 14.80 -0.90 34.48
N GLN A 105 13.64 -0.23 34.48
CA GLN A 105 13.40 1.09 35.10
C GLN A 105 14.39 2.17 34.62
N LEU A 106 14.69 2.15 33.32
CA LEU A 106 15.64 3.05 32.67
C LEU A 106 14.91 4.12 31.88
N THR A 107 15.53 5.30 31.80
CA THR A 107 15.10 6.36 30.91
C THR A 107 15.29 5.91 29.46
N VAL A 108 14.19 5.94 28.70
CA VAL A 108 14.16 5.63 27.27
C VAL A 108 15.09 6.61 26.52
N PRO A 109 16.00 6.12 25.65
CA PRO A 109 16.86 6.98 24.83
C PRO A 109 16.07 8.03 24.03
N ALA A 110 16.55 9.28 23.97
CA ALA A 110 15.88 10.35 23.25
C ALA A 110 15.86 10.12 21.73
N GLU A 111 16.82 9.33 21.23
CA GLU A 111 16.96 8.86 19.87
C GLU A 111 15.73 8.02 19.43
N LEU A 112 15.07 7.32 20.37
CA LEU A 112 13.81 6.63 20.08
C LEU A 112 12.66 7.59 19.75
N LEU A 113 12.69 8.82 20.26
CA LEU A 113 11.69 9.84 19.90
C LEU A 113 11.84 10.27 18.44
N GLN A 114 13.06 10.26 17.89
CA GLN A 114 13.31 10.56 16.48
C GLN A 114 12.76 9.46 15.56
N ILE A 115 12.79 8.21 15.99
CA ILE A 115 12.12 7.10 15.29
C ILE A 115 10.60 7.29 15.24
N ILE A 116 9.99 7.82 16.30
CA ILE A 116 8.56 8.12 16.34
C ILE A 116 8.22 9.28 15.39
N GLN A 117 9.10 10.29 15.29
CA GLN A 117 8.93 11.43 14.39
C GLN A 117 9.09 11.07 12.91
N GLU A 118 9.98 10.14 12.55
CA GLU A 118 10.17 9.67 11.17
C GLU A 118 9.09 8.67 10.71
N ASN A 119 8.52 7.91 11.66
CA ASN A 119 7.32 7.10 11.43
C ASN A 119 6.02 7.92 11.49
N TYR A 120 6.13 9.20 11.85
CA TYR A 120 5.01 10.12 11.85
C TYR A 120 4.65 10.50 10.42
N PRO A 121 3.37 10.56 10.04
CA PRO A 121 3.00 10.97 8.69
C PRO A 121 3.70 12.28 8.30
N ARG A 122 4.53 12.24 7.25
CA ARG A 122 5.11 13.45 6.61
C ARG A 122 4.05 14.28 5.86
N VAL A 123 2.79 13.85 5.93
CA VAL A 123 1.63 14.47 5.31
C VAL A 123 0.70 14.90 6.44
N SER A 124 0.25 16.13 6.38
CA SER A 124 -0.73 16.68 7.31
C SER A 124 -1.95 15.76 7.42
N PRO A 125 -2.36 15.38 8.64
CA PRO A 125 -3.61 14.68 8.89
C PRO A 125 -4.79 15.33 8.16
N ILE A 126 -5.65 14.50 7.54
CA ILE A 126 -6.89 14.99 6.93
C ILE A 126 -7.90 15.21 8.05
N TRP A 127 -8.28 16.46 8.26
CA TRP A 127 -9.31 16.82 9.23
C TRP A 127 -10.68 16.86 8.58
N PHE A 128 -11.67 16.26 9.24
CA PHE A 128 -13.07 16.33 8.81
C PHE A 128 -13.98 16.61 10.01
N SER A 129 -15.09 17.28 9.76
CA SER A 129 -16.12 17.60 10.73
C SER A 129 -17.48 17.17 10.19
N GLU A 130 -18.31 16.55 11.03
CA GLU A 130 -19.73 16.30 10.74
C GLU A 130 -20.61 17.52 11.07
N SER A 131 -20.02 18.60 11.59
CA SER A 131 -20.74 19.83 11.90
C SER A 131 -21.00 20.62 10.63
N GLU A 132 -22.23 21.11 10.48
CA GLU A 132 -22.64 22.05 9.41
C GLU A 132 -22.16 23.48 9.68
N ASP A 133 -21.41 23.70 10.77
CA ASP A 133 -20.88 25.01 11.13
C ASP A 133 -19.81 25.46 10.10
N PRO A 134 -20.07 26.51 9.30
CA PRO A 134 -19.13 27.00 8.29
C PRO A 134 -17.79 27.44 8.90
N LEU A 135 -17.75 27.73 10.19
CA LEU A 135 -16.56 28.16 10.91
C LEU A 135 -15.63 26.99 11.19
N VAL A 136 -16.19 25.87 11.64
CA VAL A 136 -15.44 24.63 11.83
C VAL A 136 -14.88 24.18 10.48
N THR A 137 -15.67 24.25 9.41
CA THR A 137 -15.21 23.96 8.04
C THR A 137 -14.04 24.85 7.63
N SER A 138 -14.12 26.16 7.88
CA SER A 138 -13.05 27.10 7.49
C SER A 138 -11.73 26.87 8.23
N VAL A 139 -11.78 26.52 9.53
CA VAL A 139 -10.58 26.22 10.32
C VAL A 139 -9.97 24.88 9.90
N LEU A 140 -10.80 23.90 9.51
CA LEU A 140 -10.31 22.62 8.99
C LEU A 140 -9.71 22.74 7.58
N GLU A 141 -10.28 23.59 6.72
CA GLU A 141 -9.70 23.94 5.43
C GLU A 141 -8.34 24.62 5.62
N GLU A 142 -8.23 25.59 6.54
CA GLU A 142 -6.95 26.24 6.90
C GLU A 142 -5.90 25.23 7.39
N LEU A 143 -6.28 24.24 8.19
CA LEU A 143 -5.37 23.17 8.64
C LEU A 143 -4.97 22.19 7.53
N THR A 144 -5.84 22.00 6.54
CA THR A 144 -5.57 21.11 5.40
C THR A 144 -4.68 21.79 4.36
N GLU A 145 -4.76 23.12 4.24
CA GLU A 145 -3.93 23.93 3.34
C GLU A 145 -2.56 24.29 3.94
N ASN A 146 -2.42 24.26 5.27
CA ASN A 146 -1.22 24.73 5.96
C ASN A 146 -0.22 23.58 6.24
N ASP A 147 0.68 23.35 5.28
CA ASP A 147 1.74 22.31 5.34
C ASP A 147 2.93 22.64 6.27
N SER A 148 2.84 23.72 7.05
CA SER A 148 3.96 24.22 7.86
C SER A 148 4.44 23.22 8.93
N ASN A 149 3.55 22.35 9.44
CA ASN A 149 3.92 21.29 10.38
C ASN A 149 2.90 20.13 10.40
N PRO A 150 3.28 18.91 9.96
CA PRO A 150 2.37 17.76 9.85
C PRO A 150 2.04 17.08 11.21
N SER A 151 2.62 17.55 12.32
CA SER A 151 2.37 16.98 13.65
C SER A 151 0.90 17.11 14.07
N ILE A 152 0.21 16.00 14.39
CA ILE A 152 -1.18 16.06 14.93
C ILE A 152 -1.21 16.89 16.21
N LEU A 153 -0.14 16.88 17.02
CA LEU A 153 -0.12 17.65 18.26
C LEU A 153 -0.06 19.14 17.97
N TYR A 154 0.73 19.55 16.97
CA TYR A 154 0.72 20.92 16.47
C TYR A 154 -0.64 21.29 15.87
N GLN A 155 -1.21 20.42 15.04
CA GLN A 155 -2.48 20.68 14.36
C GLN A 155 -3.68 20.68 15.33
N ILE A 156 -3.69 19.81 16.34
CA ILE A 156 -4.65 19.87 17.45
C ILE A 156 -4.48 21.17 18.22
N ASN A 157 -3.24 21.56 18.52
CA ASN A 157 -2.98 22.82 19.23
C ASN A 157 -3.53 24.01 18.43
N HIS A 158 -3.18 24.08 17.15
CA HIS A 158 -3.65 25.11 16.23
C HIS A 158 -5.18 25.09 16.10
N LEU A 159 -5.80 23.94 15.89
CA LEU A 159 -7.26 23.77 15.82
C LEU A 159 -7.94 24.30 17.08
N VAL A 160 -7.48 23.87 18.26
CA VAL A 160 -8.10 24.26 19.53
C VAL A 160 -7.87 25.74 19.82
N LEU A 161 -6.69 26.29 19.53
CA LEU A 161 -6.43 27.73 19.65
C LEU A 161 -7.37 28.54 18.77
N ARG A 162 -7.56 28.15 17.50
CA ARG A 162 -8.45 28.85 16.55
C ARG A 162 -9.91 28.76 16.96
N LEU A 163 -10.35 27.59 17.44
CA LEU A 163 -11.71 27.42 17.95
C LEU A 163 -11.95 28.19 19.26
N CYS A 164 -10.94 28.29 20.14
CA CYS A 164 -11.02 29.08 21.37
C CYS A 164 -11.03 30.58 21.09
N GLU A 165 -10.15 31.07 20.21
CA GLU A 165 -10.12 32.46 19.76
C GLU A 165 -11.47 32.86 19.15
N PHE A 166 -11.98 32.03 18.25
CA PHE A 166 -13.24 32.30 17.55
C PHE A 166 -14.45 32.32 18.48
N ASN A 167 -14.51 31.37 19.43
CA ASN A 167 -15.61 31.28 20.39
C ASN A 167 -15.41 32.15 21.64
N GLN A 168 -14.36 32.98 21.68
CA GLN A 168 -13.99 33.82 22.83
C GLN A 168 -13.86 33.03 24.14
N LEU A 169 -13.39 31.78 24.03
CA LEU A 169 -13.18 30.88 25.16
C LEU A 169 -11.76 31.07 25.69
N THR A 170 -11.61 30.95 27.01
CA THR A 170 -10.29 30.92 27.64
C THR A 170 -9.54 29.68 27.18
N VAL A 171 -8.37 29.89 26.58
CA VAL A 171 -7.49 28.81 26.13
C VAL A 171 -7.08 27.95 27.35
N PRO A 172 -7.30 26.63 27.30
CA PRO A 172 -6.82 25.71 28.33
C PRO A 172 -5.29 25.78 28.51
N ALA A 173 -4.81 25.90 29.75
CA ALA A 173 -3.38 25.99 30.06
C ALA A 173 -2.61 24.71 29.68
N GLU A 174 -3.32 23.58 29.57
CA GLU A 174 -2.82 22.28 29.16
C GLU A 174 -2.31 22.28 27.70
N LEU A 175 -2.81 23.18 26.83
CA LEU A 175 -2.33 23.32 25.46
C LEU A 175 -0.91 23.89 25.38
N LEU A 176 -0.46 24.63 26.40
CA LEU A 176 0.90 25.17 26.45
C LEU A 176 1.96 24.08 26.71
N GLN A 177 1.55 22.88 27.11
CA GLN A 177 2.44 21.75 27.38
C GLN A 177 2.56 20.77 26.20
N ILE A 178 1.74 20.93 25.15
CA ILE A 178 1.61 19.97 24.04
C ILE A 178 2.60 20.25 22.91
N VAL A 179 3.20 21.45 22.85
CA VAL A 179 4.23 21.79 21.85
C VAL A 179 5.61 21.62 22.50
N PRO A 180 6.52 20.80 21.93
CA PRO A 180 7.92 20.84 22.34
C PRO A 180 8.48 22.24 22.05
N ASN A 181 9.09 22.89 23.06
CA ASN A 181 9.76 24.18 22.93
C ASN A 181 10.63 24.25 21.66
N GLN A 182 10.18 24.98 20.64
CA GLN A 182 11.07 25.56 19.64
C GLN A 182 11.61 26.86 20.24
N GLU A 183 12.61 26.75 21.11
CA GLU A 183 13.46 27.90 21.43
C GLU A 183 14.49 28.05 20.31
N ALA A 184 14.30 29.12 19.52
CA ALA A 184 15.30 29.96 18.86
C ALA A 184 16.54 29.31 18.22
N ASP A 185 16.62 29.38 16.89
CA ASP A 185 17.88 29.76 16.23
C ASP A 185 17.59 30.69 15.05
N GLU A 186 17.40 31.98 15.38
CA GLU A 186 17.53 33.06 14.40
C GLU A 186 19.02 33.35 14.19
N GLY A 187 19.56 32.81 13.10
CA GLY A 187 20.63 33.42 12.31
C GLY A 187 22.07 33.17 12.74
N ASN A 188 22.87 32.61 11.83
CA ASN A 188 23.84 33.40 11.04
C ASN A 188 24.85 32.49 10.28
N GLY A 189 24.98 32.70 8.97
CA GLY A 189 26.12 32.28 8.13
C GLY A 189 26.03 30.83 7.62
N SER A 190 26.21 30.51 6.34
CA SER A 190 26.81 31.25 5.24
C SER A 190 26.37 30.60 3.93
N ASP A 191 26.11 31.42 2.91
CA ASP A 191 26.16 31.03 1.50
C ASP A 191 27.44 30.23 1.25
N GLU A 192 27.30 28.94 0.94
CA GLU A 192 28.21 28.27 0.02
C GLU A 192 27.34 27.56 -1.02
N GLU A 193 27.30 28.18 -2.20
CA GLU A 193 26.91 27.54 -3.45
C GLU A 193 27.76 26.25 -3.61
N ILE A 194 27.13 25.10 -3.43
CA ILE A 194 27.67 23.84 -3.94
C ILE A 194 26.95 23.57 -5.25
N GLU A 195 27.63 23.92 -6.35
CA GLU A 195 27.32 23.42 -7.68
C GLU A 195 27.32 21.89 -7.63
N SER A 196 26.15 21.28 -7.75
CA SER A 196 26.01 19.85 -7.99
C SER A 196 26.27 19.55 -9.47
N GLU A 197 27.53 19.58 -9.88
CA GLU A 197 27.97 18.82 -11.04
C GLU A 197 28.09 17.35 -10.60
N ASN A 198 27.06 16.54 -10.84
CA ASN A 198 27.13 15.07 -11.02
C ASN A 198 25.72 14.52 -11.36
N GLU A 199 25.16 14.93 -12.50
CA GLU A 199 23.93 14.33 -13.06
C GLU A 199 24.22 13.14 -14.00
N ASP A 200 25.48 12.75 -14.19
CA ASP A 200 25.85 11.72 -15.19
C ASP A 200 26.11 10.31 -14.61
N ALA A 201 25.96 10.09 -13.30
CA ALA A 201 26.25 8.79 -12.67
C ALA A 201 25.01 7.90 -12.42
N GLU A 202 23.79 8.43 -12.47
CA GLU A 202 22.56 7.64 -12.21
C GLU A 202 21.98 6.96 -13.47
N MET A 203 22.63 7.10 -14.64
CA MET A 203 22.13 6.53 -15.89
C MET A 203 22.77 5.19 -16.28
N SER A 204 23.70 4.63 -15.50
CA SER A 204 24.38 3.36 -15.87
C SER A 204 23.85 2.12 -15.15
N GLU A 205 23.19 2.21 -13.98
CA GLU A 205 22.77 1.01 -13.23
C GLU A 205 21.42 0.41 -13.69
N TYR A 206 20.70 1.08 -14.59
CA TYR A 206 19.44 0.56 -15.15
C TYR A 206 19.62 -0.26 -16.43
N GLU A 207 20.78 -0.22 -17.08
CA GLU A 207 21.08 -1.09 -18.23
C GLU A 207 21.62 -2.46 -17.80
N ASP A 208 22.34 -2.56 -16.67
CA ASP A 208 23.04 -3.79 -16.25
C ASP A 208 22.16 -4.90 -15.66
N MET A 209 20.86 -4.65 -15.37
CA MET A 209 19.93 -5.70 -14.89
C MET A 209 19.11 -6.38 -15.99
N MET A 210 19.27 -6.02 -17.27
CA MET A 210 18.54 -6.67 -18.37
C MET A 210 19.34 -7.69 -19.20
N ASP A 211 20.65 -7.87 -18.95
CA ASP A 211 21.50 -8.75 -19.77
C ASP A 211 21.88 -10.10 -19.11
N ASP A 212 21.51 -10.34 -17.85
CA ASP A 212 21.86 -11.61 -17.15
C ASP A 212 20.80 -12.72 -17.31
N ALA A 213 20.36 -12.96 -18.56
CA ALA A 213 19.46 -14.07 -18.89
C ALA A 213 20.05 -15.06 -19.93
N SER A 214 21.35 -15.01 -20.23
CA SER A 214 21.93 -15.84 -21.29
C SER A 214 23.27 -16.53 -21.02
N ALA A 215 23.70 -16.69 -19.76
CA ALA A 215 24.93 -17.44 -19.49
C ALA A 215 24.89 -18.21 -18.17
N PHE A 216 24.42 -19.46 -18.17
CA PHE A 216 24.96 -20.57 -17.37
C PHE A 216 24.28 -21.90 -17.77
N GLU A 217 24.58 -22.39 -18.98
CA GLU A 217 24.67 -23.84 -19.19
C GLU A 217 26.10 -24.26 -18.82
N ASP A 218 26.24 -25.06 -17.77
CA ASP A 218 26.85 -26.41 -17.79
C ASP A 218 27.45 -26.74 -16.41
N GLY A 219 27.02 -27.85 -15.77
CA GLY A 219 27.57 -28.25 -14.46
C GLY A 219 26.70 -29.12 -13.54
N ALA A 220 26.23 -30.27 -14.04
CA ALA A 220 25.95 -31.55 -13.33
C ALA A 220 25.48 -31.63 -11.84
N SER A 221 24.36 -32.35 -11.69
CA SER A 221 23.91 -33.25 -10.58
C SER A 221 23.13 -32.69 -9.37
N GLY A 222 21.85 -33.07 -9.27
CA GLY A 222 21.10 -33.11 -8.01
C GLY A 222 19.59 -32.80 -8.12
N ASN A 223 18.79 -33.84 -8.30
CA ASN A 223 17.33 -33.86 -8.53
C ASN A 223 16.46 -33.23 -7.39
N SER A 224 15.60 -32.23 -7.69
CA SER A 224 14.13 -32.20 -7.41
C SER A 224 13.48 -30.78 -7.45
N GLU A 225 12.61 -30.58 -8.45
CA GLU A 225 11.40 -29.71 -8.50
C GLU A 225 11.48 -28.19 -8.17
N LYS A 226 11.75 -27.36 -9.19
CA LYS A 226 11.24 -25.97 -9.33
C LYS A 226 10.80 -25.71 -10.78
N LYS A 227 9.49 -25.68 -11.02
CA LYS A 227 8.88 -25.13 -12.23
C LYS A 227 7.63 -24.37 -11.78
N HIS A 228 7.60 -23.04 -11.91
CA HIS A 228 6.40 -22.21 -12.15
C HIS A 228 6.65 -20.71 -11.84
N ASP A 229 7.55 -20.03 -12.58
CA ASP A 229 7.73 -18.57 -12.44
C ASP A 229 7.83 -17.79 -13.76
N GLU A 230 7.25 -18.33 -14.85
CA GLU A 230 7.14 -17.59 -16.12
C GLU A 230 5.81 -16.82 -16.20
N ALA A 231 5.87 -15.50 -16.15
CA ALA A 231 4.74 -14.63 -16.53
C ALA A 231 4.50 -14.69 -18.03
N THR A 232 3.24 -14.76 -18.47
CA THR A 232 2.90 -14.86 -19.90
C THR A 232 3.39 -13.61 -20.67
N PRO A 233 3.91 -13.73 -21.90
CA PRO A 233 4.40 -12.60 -22.70
C PRO A 233 3.40 -11.45 -22.86
N ALA A 234 2.10 -11.76 -22.93
CA ALA A 234 1.02 -10.78 -23.03
C ALA A 234 0.89 -9.93 -21.75
N ALA A 235 0.99 -10.54 -20.58
CA ALA A 235 0.97 -9.83 -19.30
C ALA A 235 2.17 -8.88 -19.17
N THR A 236 3.36 -9.34 -19.54
CA THR A 236 4.58 -8.54 -19.50
C THR A 236 4.50 -7.34 -20.43
N ALA A 237 3.95 -7.50 -21.63
CA ALA A 237 3.75 -6.40 -22.58
C ALA A 237 2.75 -5.34 -22.07
N VAL A 238 1.66 -5.75 -21.40
CA VAL A 238 0.71 -4.82 -20.78
C VAL A 238 1.36 -4.09 -19.60
N LEU A 239 2.04 -4.81 -18.71
CA LEU A 239 2.71 -4.21 -17.54
C LEU A 239 3.81 -3.22 -17.96
N ASN A 240 4.59 -3.53 -18.99
CA ASN A 240 5.62 -2.62 -19.50
C ASN A 240 5.01 -1.33 -20.07
N ARG A 241 3.89 -1.42 -20.80
CA ARG A 241 3.18 -0.24 -21.31
C ARG A 241 2.64 0.63 -20.17
N VAL A 242 2.01 0.02 -19.16
CA VAL A 242 1.51 0.74 -17.98
C VAL A 242 2.64 1.44 -17.23
N ALA A 243 3.75 0.74 -16.99
CA ALA A 243 4.92 1.32 -16.33
C ALA A 243 5.50 2.51 -17.11
N GLN A 244 5.58 2.41 -18.43
CA GLN A 244 6.03 3.50 -19.31
C GLN A 244 5.10 4.72 -19.24
N VAL A 245 3.78 4.50 -19.27
CA VAL A 245 2.78 5.57 -19.16
C VAL A 245 2.85 6.24 -17.78
N GLN A 246 2.95 5.46 -16.70
CA GLN A 246 3.09 6.00 -15.34
C GLN A 246 4.37 6.83 -15.17
N ARG A 247 5.51 6.39 -15.73
CA ARG A 247 6.76 7.17 -15.73
C ARG A 247 6.61 8.50 -16.47
N GLN A 248 5.96 8.49 -17.63
CA GLN A 248 5.68 9.73 -18.39
C GLN A 248 4.74 10.69 -17.64
N MET A 249 3.75 10.17 -16.90
CA MET A 249 2.84 10.99 -16.09
C MET A 249 3.55 11.62 -14.87
N HIS A 250 4.44 10.87 -14.20
CA HIS A 250 5.26 11.40 -13.10
C HIS A 250 6.18 12.52 -13.57
N LEU A 251 6.86 12.33 -14.70
CA LEU A 251 7.72 13.36 -15.31
C LEU A 251 6.96 14.64 -15.71
N ARG A 252 5.64 14.55 -15.90
CA ARG A 252 4.78 15.68 -16.26
C ARG A 252 4.06 16.32 -15.06
N GLY A 253 4.30 15.85 -13.83
CA GLY A 253 3.60 16.32 -12.62
C GLY A 253 2.10 16.00 -12.61
N ALA A 254 1.65 15.06 -13.45
CA ALA A 254 0.25 14.67 -13.62
C ALA A 254 0.01 13.23 -13.14
N ALA A 255 0.72 12.79 -12.11
CA ALA A 255 0.58 11.45 -11.56
C ALA A 255 -0.85 11.25 -11.06
N THR A 256 -1.56 10.27 -11.62
CA THR A 256 -2.94 9.94 -11.24
C THR A 256 -2.95 8.76 -10.27
N GLY A 257 -3.58 8.97 -9.11
CA GLY A 257 -3.88 7.94 -8.11
C GLY A 257 -2.77 7.65 -7.09
N SER A 258 -3.11 6.81 -6.10
CA SER A 258 -2.22 6.44 -4.98
C SER A 258 -1.20 5.37 -5.39
N ILE A 259 0.02 5.46 -4.86
CA ILE A 259 1.08 4.44 -5.05
C ILE A 259 0.58 3.05 -4.60
N SER A 260 -0.15 3.00 -3.48
CA SER A 260 -0.72 1.75 -2.96
C SER A 260 -1.77 1.14 -3.89
N ALA A 261 -2.62 1.99 -4.49
CA ALA A 261 -3.64 1.54 -5.44
C ALA A 261 -2.99 1.02 -6.74
N ASN A 262 -1.97 1.74 -7.24
CA ASN A 262 -1.19 1.32 -8.41
C ASN A 262 -0.54 -0.05 -8.21
N ASP A 263 0.16 -0.25 -7.09
CA ASP A 263 0.83 -1.53 -6.78
C ASP A 263 -0.18 -2.67 -6.67
N ARG A 264 -1.33 -2.42 -6.04
CA ARG A 264 -2.40 -3.41 -5.95
C ARG A 264 -2.99 -3.76 -7.32
N LEU A 265 -3.29 -2.77 -8.17
CA LEU A 265 -3.87 -2.99 -9.49
C LEU A 265 -2.90 -3.75 -10.42
N MET A 266 -1.60 -3.42 -10.39
CA MET A 266 -0.58 -4.16 -11.13
C MET A 266 -0.49 -5.63 -10.68
N LYS A 267 -0.64 -5.89 -9.37
CA LYS A 267 -0.68 -7.25 -8.84
C LYS A 267 -1.91 -8.02 -9.34
N GLU A 268 -3.10 -7.40 -9.31
CA GLU A 268 -4.35 -8.00 -9.80
C GLU A 268 -4.28 -8.34 -11.29
N ILE A 269 -3.73 -7.45 -12.13
CA ILE A 269 -3.49 -7.74 -13.56
C ILE A 269 -2.61 -8.99 -13.69
N ARG A 270 -1.50 -9.04 -12.96
CA ARG A 270 -0.56 -10.17 -13.04
C ARG A 270 -1.22 -11.48 -12.62
N GLU A 271 -2.06 -11.46 -11.60
CA GLU A 271 -2.82 -12.63 -11.13
C GLU A 271 -3.86 -13.07 -12.16
N ILE A 272 -4.61 -12.13 -12.76
CA ILE A 272 -5.57 -12.42 -13.83
C ILE A 272 -4.91 -13.13 -15.01
N TYR A 273 -3.78 -12.63 -15.52
CA TYR A 273 -3.11 -13.27 -16.66
C TYR A 273 -2.52 -14.65 -16.33
N ARG A 274 -2.26 -14.92 -15.04
CA ARG A 274 -1.81 -16.25 -14.58
C ARG A 274 -2.96 -17.21 -14.37
N SER A 275 -4.18 -16.71 -14.17
CA SER A 275 -5.33 -17.52 -13.84
C SER A 275 -5.75 -18.45 -14.99
N ASP A 276 -6.20 -19.65 -14.62
CA ASP A 276 -6.69 -20.62 -15.58
C ASP A 276 -8.01 -20.16 -16.21
N ASN A 277 -8.82 -19.38 -15.49
CA ASN A 277 -10.07 -18.84 -16.04
C ASN A 277 -9.81 -17.88 -17.21
N HIS A 278 -8.80 -17.02 -17.08
CA HIS A 278 -8.39 -16.14 -18.17
C HIS A 278 -7.80 -16.94 -19.34
N LYS A 279 -6.88 -17.88 -19.07
CA LYS A 279 -6.26 -18.74 -20.10
C LYS A 279 -7.28 -19.60 -20.86
N ASN A 280 -8.30 -20.09 -20.16
CA ASN A 280 -9.38 -20.89 -20.75
C ASN A 280 -10.46 -20.05 -21.45
N GLY A 281 -10.27 -18.73 -21.51
CA GLY A 281 -11.19 -17.80 -22.16
C GLY A 281 -12.56 -17.76 -21.51
N VAL A 282 -12.63 -17.83 -20.17
CA VAL A 282 -13.87 -17.55 -19.44
C VAL A 282 -14.19 -16.05 -19.52
N TYR A 283 -13.16 -15.22 -19.34
CA TYR A 283 -13.22 -13.78 -19.48
C TYR A 283 -11.90 -13.23 -20.06
N SER A 284 -11.94 -12.05 -20.67
CA SER A 284 -10.76 -11.27 -21.05
C SER A 284 -10.78 -9.89 -20.39
N VAL A 285 -9.59 -9.30 -20.20
CA VAL A 285 -9.41 -7.99 -19.57
C VAL A 285 -8.49 -7.15 -20.42
N GLU A 286 -8.93 -5.93 -20.74
CA GLU A 286 -8.19 -4.95 -21.53
C GLU A 286 -8.19 -3.59 -20.81
N LEU A 287 -7.05 -2.90 -20.81
CA LEU A 287 -6.96 -1.56 -20.20
C LEU A 287 -7.47 -0.51 -21.18
N VAL A 288 -8.37 0.35 -20.72
CA VAL A 288 -8.92 1.42 -21.55
C VAL A 288 -7.86 2.50 -21.73
N LYS A 289 -7.31 2.62 -22.94
CA LYS A 289 -6.25 3.60 -23.27
C LYS A 289 -5.02 3.49 -22.35
N ASP A 290 -4.65 2.26 -21.99
CA ASP A 290 -3.55 1.96 -21.05
C ASP A 290 -3.73 2.62 -19.66
N ASN A 291 -4.97 2.98 -19.29
CA ASN A 291 -5.29 3.50 -17.96
C ASN A 291 -5.40 2.35 -16.95
N LEU A 292 -4.53 2.35 -15.94
CA LEU A 292 -4.54 1.35 -14.87
C LEU A 292 -5.82 1.39 -14.01
N TYR A 293 -6.58 2.48 -14.03
CA TYR A 293 -7.80 2.64 -13.24
C TYR A 293 -9.09 2.35 -14.04
N GLU A 294 -9.01 2.06 -15.34
CA GLU A 294 -10.19 1.77 -16.18
C GLU A 294 -9.99 0.53 -17.03
N TRP A 295 -10.75 -0.53 -16.73
CA TRP A 295 -10.61 -1.82 -17.38
C TRP A 295 -11.90 -2.22 -18.08
N ASP A 296 -11.77 -2.68 -19.33
CA ASP A 296 -12.84 -3.34 -20.07
C ASP A 296 -12.71 -4.86 -19.86
N VAL A 297 -13.73 -5.45 -19.24
CA VAL A 297 -13.81 -6.88 -18.93
C VAL A 297 -14.88 -7.52 -19.81
N HIS A 298 -14.47 -8.47 -20.64
CA HIS A 298 -15.38 -9.20 -21.53
C HIS A 298 -15.60 -10.61 -20.99
N LEU A 299 -16.82 -10.90 -20.53
CA LEU A 299 -17.21 -12.22 -20.05
C LEU A 299 -17.73 -13.05 -21.23
N MET A 300 -17.00 -14.10 -21.59
CA MET A 300 -17.29 -14.95 -22.76
C MET A 300 -18.05 -16.22 -22.39
N LYS A 301 -17.84 -16.75 -21.18
CA LYS A 301 -18.50 -17.97 -20.69
C LYS A 301 -19.29 -17.70 -19.42
N VAL A 302 -20.51 -18.22 -19.39
CA VAL A 302 -21.39 -18.30 -18.22
C VAL A 302 -21.84 -19.74 -18.06
N ASP A 303 -22.56 -20.05 -16.98
CA ASP A 303 -23.10 -21.39 -16.74
C ASP A 303 -23.96 -21.87 -17.93
N ASP A 304 -23.58 -22.99 -18.55
CA ASP A 304 -24.20 -23.54 -19.77
C ASP A 304 -25.68 -23.93 -19.56
N ASP A 305 -26.07 -24.25 -18.32
CA ASP A 305 -27.45 -24.60 -17.98
C ASP A 305 -28.35 -23.36 -17.78
N SER A 306 -27.75 -22.17 -17.84
CA SER A 306 -28.48 -20.91 -17.66
C SER A 306 -29.20 -20.45 -18.93
N ALA A 307 -30.32 -19.74 -18.73
CA ALA A 307 -31.00 -19.05 -19.84
C ALA A 307 -30.10 -17.97 -20.47
N LEU A 308 -29.19 -17.38 -19.70
CA LEU A 308 -28.23 -16.38 -20.17
C LEU A 308 -27.25 -16.97 -21.20
N ALA A 309 -26.78 -18.21 -21.01
CA ALA A 309 -25.92 -18.88 -21.98
C ALA A 309 -26.61 -19.06 -23.34
N SER A 310 -27.90 -19.40 -23.33
CA SER A 310 -28.71 -19.50 -24.55
C SER A 310 -28.88 -18.16 -25.24
N ASP A 311 -29.13 -17.10 -24.46
CA ASP A 311 -29.22 -15.73 -24.98
C ASP A 311 -27.86 -15.28 -25.57
N MET A 312 -26.72 -15.57 -24.94
CA MET A 312 -25.40 -15.22 -25.48
C MET A 312 -25.13 -15.90 -26.84
N LYS A 313 -25.54 -17.17 -27.01
CA LYS A 313 -25.48 -17.87 -28.31
C LYS A 313 -26.40 -17.25 -29.37
N GLN A 314 -27.53 -16.66 -28.95
CA GLN A 314 -28.39 -15.89 -29.85
C GLN A 314 -27.75 -14.53 -30.22
N LEU A 315 -27.15 -13.84 -29.25
CA LEU A 315 -26.45 -12.58 -29.47
C LEU A 315 -25.30 -12.73 -30.47
N GLU A 316 -24.57 -13.84 -30.40
CA GLU A 316 -23.50 -14.15 -31.35
C GLU A 316 -24.06 -14.30 -32.78
N ARG A 317 -25.23 -14.93 -32.94
CA ARG A 317 -25.88 -15.11 -34.26
C ARG A 317 -26.45 -13.81 -34.83
N GLU A 318 -27.03 -12.96 -33.99
CA GLU A 318 -27.74 -11.75 -34.44
C GLU A 318 -26.84 -10.52 -34.55
N LYS A 319 -26.00 -10.28 -33.54
CA LYS A 319 -25.19 -9.06 -33.40
C LYS A 319 -23.69 -9.30 -33.55
N LYS A 320 -23.27 -10.55 -33.80
CA LYS A 320 -21.84 -10.96 -33.85
C LYS A 320 -21.05 -10.59 -32.59
N GLN A 321 -21.73 -10.52 -31.46
CA GLN A 321 -21.15 -10.28 -30.14
C GLN A 321 -21.41 -11.51 -29.28
N ASN A 322 -20.36 -12.12 -28.73
CA ASN A 322 -20.45 -13.35 -27.93
C ASN A 322 -20.03 -13.14 -26.47
N PHE A 323 -19.89 -11.88 -26.03
CA PHE A 323 -19.45 -11.53 -24.68
C PHE A 323 -20.34 -10.47 -24.04
N LEU A 324 -20.38 -10.48 -22.70
CA LEU A 324 -20.89 -9.37 -21.90
C LEU A 324 -19.72 -8.43 -21.57
N HIS A 325 -19.85 -7.16 -21.95
CA HIS A 325 -18.84 -6.12 -21.77
C HIS A 325 -19.13 -5.31 -20.51
N PHE A 326 -18.26 -5.44 -19.53
CA PHE A 326 -18.27 -4.65 -18.30
C PHE A 326 -17.13 -3.64 -18.32
N ARG A 327 -17.38 -2.48 -17.72
CA ARG A 327 -16.36 -1.50 -17.40
C ARG A 327 -16.16 -1.44 -15.90
N PHE A 328 -14.91 -1.61 -15.49
CA PHE A 328 -14.46 -1.49 -14.11
C PHE A 328 -13.72 -0.16 -13.99
N HIS A 329 -14.16 0.65 -13.03
CA HIS A 329 -13.52 1.90 -12.69
C HIS A 329 -13.01 1.83 -11.25
N PHE A 330 -11.70 1.94 -11.10
CA PHE A 330 -11.02 1.92 -9.82
C PHE A 330 -10.75 3.36 -9.37
N LYS A 331 -10.89 3.62 -8.08
CA LYS A 331 -10.47 4.88 -7.46
C LYS A 331 -9.07 4.75 -6.86
N ASP A 332 -8.49 5.88 -6.50
CA ASP A 332 -7.27 5.99 -5.70
C ASP A 332 -7.38 5.36 -4.30
N THR A 333 -8.62 5.21 -3.80
CA THR A 333 -8.95 4.51 -2.54
C THR A 333 -8.97 2.98 -2.68
N PHE A 334 -8.80 2.40 -3.88
CA PHE A 334 -8.70 0.95 -4.05
C PHE A 334 -7.42 0.41 -3.37
N PRO A 335 -7.45 -0.71 -2.61
CA PRO A 335 -8.53 -1.70 -2.48
C PRO A 335 -9.48 -1.49 -1.30
N PHE A 336 -9.43 -0.35 -0.60
CA PHE A 336 -10.27 -0.11 0.58
C PHE A 336 -11.73 0.14 0.22
N GLU A 337 -11.98 0.81 -0.92
CA GLU A 337 -13.32 0.92 -1.52
C GLU A 337 -13.45 0.00 -2.74
N PRO A 338 -14.68 -0.51 -3.01
CA PRO A 338 -14.94 -1.36 -4.18
C PRO A 338 -14.76 -0.59 -5.49
N PRO A 339 -14.42 -1.28 -6.58
CA PRO A 339 -14.49 -0.69 -7.92
C PRO A 339 -15.94 -0.41 -8.31
N PHE A 340 -16.16 0.63 -9.11
CA PHE A 340 -17.44 0.86 -9.74
C PHE A 340 -17.54 -0.01 -11.01
N VAL A 341 -18.53 -0.89 -11.06
CA VAL A 341 -18.73 -1.82 -12.18
C VAL A 341 -20.04 -1.53 -12.90
N HIS A 342 -19.94 -1.42 -14.22
CA HIS A 342 -21.07 -1.12 -15.09
C HIS A 342 -21.07 -2.03 -16.33
N LEU A 343 -22.22 -2.64 -16.64
CA LEU A 343 -22.47 -3.38 -17.87
C LEU A 343 -22.73 -2.41 -19.03
N ILE A 344 -21.78 -2.34 -19.97
CA ILE A 344 -21.83 -1.48 -21.16
C ILE A 344 -22.73 -2.10 -22.24
N SER A 345 -22.53 -3.39 -22.52
CA SER A 345 -23.30 -4.10 -23.54
C SER A 345 -23.25 -5.63 -23.33
N PRO A 346 -24.27 -6.37 -23.76
CA PRO A 346 -25.60 -5.94 -24.21
C PRO A 346 -26.47 -5.47 -23.03
N THR A 347 -27.63 -4.88 -23.31
CA THR A 347 -28.62 -4.59 -22.28
C THR A 347 -29.14 -5.89 -21.68
N VAL A 348 -29.07 -6.03 -20.36
CA VAL A 348 -29.56 -7.19 -19.62
C VAL A 348 -30.72 -6.76 -18.72
N GLN A 349 -31.73 -7.61 -18.64
CA GLN A 349 -32.84 -7.52 -17.70
C GLN A 349 -32.66 -8.56 -16.58
N ASN A 350 -33.11 -8.22 -15.37
CA ASN A 350 -32.89 -9.00 -14.15
C ASN A 350 -31.38 -9.10 -13.79
N GLY A 351 -30.98 -10.12 -13.03
CA GLY A 351 -29.57 -10.29 -12.67
C GLY A 351 -29.00 -9.23 -11.74
N PHE A 352 -29.86 -8.45 -11.07
CA PHE A 352 -29.48 -7.26 -10.28
C PHE A 352 -28.83 -6.13 -11.10
N VAL A 353 -29.08 -6.11 -12.42
CA VAL A 353 -28.66 -5.01 -13.29
C VAL A 353 -29.72 -3.90 -13.24
N LEU A 354 -29.31 -2.69 -12.85
CA LEU A 354 -30.16 -1.50 -12.78
C LEU A 354 -30.34 -0.84 -14.16
N SER A 355 -31.33 0.04 -14.28
CA SER A 355 -31.50 0.92 -15.44
C SER A 355 -30.25 1.79 -15.63
N GLY A 356 -29.52 1.58 -16.73
CA GLY A 356 -28.21 2.20 -16.98
C GLY A 356 -27.00 1.26 -16.81
N GLY A 357 -27.22 -0.01 -16.51
CA GLY A 357 -26.18 -1.04 -16.50
C GLY A 357 -25.36 -1.12 -15.20
N ALA A 358 -25.66 -0.32 -14.19
CA ALA A 358 -25.03 -0.45 -12.87
C ALA A 358 -25.45 -1.76 -12.19
N LEU A 359 -24.55 -2.40 -11.44
CA LEU A 359 -24.82 -3.65 -10.73
C LEU A 359 -25.20 -3.37 -9.27
N CYS A 360 -26.37 -3.83 -8.84
CA CYS A 360 -26.81 -3.76 -7.45
C CYS A 360 -26.41 -5.03 -6.70
N MET A 361 -25.14 -5.11 -6.30
CA MET A 361 -24.58 -6.28 -5.62
C MET A 361 -24.02 -5.87 -4.25
N GLU A 362 -24.32 -6.64 -3.20
CA GLU A 362 -23.88 -6.34 -1.83
C GLU A 362 -22.35 -6.20 -1.75
N LEU A 363 -21.61 -7.05 -2.44
CA LEU A 363 -20.15 -6.98 -2.48
C LEU A 363 -19.57 -5.73 -3.17
N LEU A 364 -20.38 -4.98 -3.94
CA LEU A 364 -19.99 -3.70 -4.52
C LEU A 364 -20.44 -2.50 -3.66
N THR A 365 -20.96 -2.76 -2.45
CA THR A 365 -21.31 -1.74 -1.47
C THR A 365 -20.19 -1.55 -0.44
N LYS A 366 -20.15 -0.39 0.23
CA LYS A 366 -19.16 -0.14 1.29
C LYS A 366 -19.24 -1.15 2.45
N GLN A 367 -20.42 -1.73 2.68
CA GLN A 367 -20.67 -2.67 3.77
C GLN A 367 -20.31 -4.12 3.42
N GLY A 368 -20.49 -4.51 2.15
CA GLY A 368 -20.21 -5.88 1.69
C GLY A 368 -18.85 -6.07 1.02
N TRP A 369 -18.16 -4.99 0.68
CA TRP A 369 -16.82 -5.04 0.10
C TRP A 369 -15.75 -5.40 1.13
N SER A 370 -14.78 -6.19 0.70
CA SER A 370 -13.55 -6.47 1.45
C SER A 370 -12.36 -6.29 0.54
N SER A 371 -11.33 -5.59 1.03
CA SER A 371 -10.06 -5.40 0.32
C SER A 371 -9.31 -6.70 0.07
N ALA A 372 -9.70 -7.80 0.73
CA ALA A 372 -9.17 -9.14 0.51
C ALA A 372 -9.68 -9.80 -0.79
N TYR A 373 -10.77 -9.31 -1.39
CA TYR A 373 -11.26 -9.86 -2.66
C TYR A 373 -10.30 -9.52 -3.80
N SER A 374 -10.00 -10.52 -4.63
CA SER A 374 -9.29 -10.31 -5.91
C SER A 374 -10.26 -9.86 -6.99
N VAL A 375 -9.76 -9.14 -8.00
CA VAL A 375 -10.55 -8.71 -9.15
C VAL A 375 -11.04 -9.92 -9.95
N GLU A 376 -10.27 -11.00 -10.03
CA GLU A 376 -10.75 -12.26 -10.61
C GLU A 376 -11.97 -12.80 -9.86
N SER A 377 -11.89 -12.90 -8.52
CA SER A 377 -13.01 -13.41 -7.72
C SER A 377 -14.26 -12.55 -7.89
N LEU A 378 -14.08 -11.24 -8.03
CA LEU A 378 -15.14 -10.28 -8.32
C LEU A 378 -15.79 -10.54 -9.68
N ILE A 379 -15.01 -10.75 -10.75
CA ILE A 379 -15.51 -11.06 -12.11
C ILE A 379 -16.34 -12.35 -12.08
N LEU A 380 -15.82 -13.40 -11.43
CA LEU A 380 -16.51 -14.68 -11.32
C LEU A 380 -17.80 -14.59 -10.50
N GLN A 381 -17.79 -13.81 -9.41
CA GLN A 381 -18.97 -13.61 -8.58
C GLN A 381 -20.05 -12.78 -9.29
N ILE A 382 -19.68 -11.81 -10.13
CA ILE A 382 -20.60 -11.12 -11.03
C ILE A 382 -21.24 -12.12 -11.99
N SER A 383 -20.45 -12.96 -12.65
CA SER A 383 -20.96 -14.02 -13.55
C SER A 383 -21.98 -14.93 -12.85
N ALA A 384 -21.64 -15.43 -11.66
CA ALA A 384 -22.53 -16.29 -10.86
C ALA A 384 -23.81 -15.55 -10.41
N THR A 385 -23.70 -14.28 -10.06
CA THR A 385 -24.84 -13.47 -9.59
C THR A 385 -25.82 -13.17 -10.72
N LEU A 386 -25.33 -12.93 -11.94
CA LEU A 386 -26.17 -12.75 -13.13
C LEU A 386 -26.99 -14.03 -13.40
N VAL A 387 -26.34 -15.20 -13.36
CA VAL A 387 -27.02 -16.49 -13.53
C VAL A 387 -28.05 -16.73 -12.42
N LYS A 388 -27.66 -16.53 -11.16
CA LYS A 388 -28.55 -16.69 -10.00
C LYS A 388 -29.75 -15.74 -10.04
N GLY A 389 -29.52 -14.51 -10.48
CA GLY A 389 -30.55 -13.49 -10.67
C GLY A 389 -31.36 -13.66 -11.96
N LYS A 390 -31.19 -14.78 -12.69
CA LYS A 390 -31.90 -15.10 -13.93
C LYS A 390 -31.82 -13.98 -14.97
N ALA A 391 -30.62 -13.40 -15.12
CA ALA A 391 -30.31 -12.39 -16.12
C ALA A 391 -30.72 -12.87 -17.53
N ARG A 392 -31.32 -11.98 -18.32
CA ARG A 392 -31.73 -12.22 -19.71
C ARG A 392 -31.26 -11.07 -20.60
N ILE A 393 -30.81 -11.36 -21.81
CA ILE A 393 -30.39 -10.32 -22.76
C ILE A 393 -31.64 -9.71 -23.41
N ALA A 394 -31.75 -8.39 -23.38
CA ALA A 394 -32.78 -7.66 -24.10
C ALA A 394 -32.34 -7.45 -25.56
N PHE A 395 -32.96 -8.20 -26.47
CA PHE A 395 -32.68 -8.10 -27.91
C PHE A 395 -33.36 -6.89 -28.56
N ASP A 396 -34.54 -6.52 -28.05
CA ASP A 396 -35.32 -5.37 -28.50
C ASP A 396 -34.96 -4.13 -27.68
N GLY A 397 -34.43 -3.10 -28.35
CA GLY A 397 -34.09 -1.79 -27.77
C GLY A 397 -35.32 -0.94 -27.42
N LYS A 398 -36.34 -1.52 -26.79
CA LYS A 398 -37.45 -0.77 -26.17
C LYS A 398 -37.35 -0.89 -24.66
N LEU A 399 -36.66 0.09 -24.08
CA LEU A 399 -36.96 0.52 -22.71
C LEU A 399 -38.32 1.23 -22.79
N GLU A 400 -39.35 0.65 -22.21
CA GLU A 400 -40.56 1.40 -21.81
C GLU A 400 -40.29 2.20 -20.54
#